data_AF-A0AAE0WCB4-F1
#
_entry.id   AF-A0AAE0WCB4-F1
#
_cell.length_a   1.000
_cell.length_b   1.000
_cell.length_c   1.000
_cell.angle_alpha   90.00
_cell.angle_beta   90.00
_cell.angle_gamma   90.00
#
_symmetry.space_group_name_H-M   'P 1'
#
loop_
_entity.id
_entity.type
_entity.pdbx_description
1 polymer ?
#
loop_
_entity_poly.entity_id
_entity_poly.type
_entity_poly.pdbx_seq_one_letter_code
_entity_poly.pdbx_strand_id
1 'polypeptide(L)'
;MKLTQPKDDSWLQVLFRLAPQREMDMIRRRAATQCEPSKNTTRQMCEIMLKDWMKSKPVKDDKIRPVLKALEDCKRYSLLEECKRFLHIHQTFLSDTSVAHMTKLLGANWKSVALKLGMSNEDVEDCKRKADEDNKEEAFELLSRWRLSDQVISSGTDLFADLLEQLDSTRQNDRFISYIKQIQEEINPPDF
;
A
#
# COMPACT_ATOMS: atom_id res chain seq x y z
N MET A 1 10.02 5.09 9.41
CA MET A 1 10.47 3.85 10.10
C MET A 1 10.34 2.69 9.13
N LYS A 2 11.43 2.24 8.50
CA LYS A 2 11.41 1.11 7.56
C LYS A 2 10.70 -0.10 8.18
N LEU A 3 9.67 -0.61 7.50
CA LEU A 3 8.94 -1.84 7.85
C LEU A 3 9.90 -2.84 8.50
N THR A 4 9.73 -3.07 9.80
CA THR A 4 10.62 -3.96 10.55
C THR A 4 10.66 -5.31 9.85
N GLN A 5 11.83 -5.65 9.30
CA GLN A 5 12.00 -6.91 8.61
C GLN A 5 11.59 -8.05 9.56
N PRO A 6 10.79 -9.02 9.10
CA PRO A 6 10.46 -10.20 9.87
C PRO A 6 11.73 -10.87 10.39
N LYS A 7 12.07 -10.63 11.65
CA LYS A 7 12.96 -11.51 12.39
C LYS A 7 12.04 -12.62 12.91
N ASP A 8 12.33 -13.86 12.52
CA ASP A 8 11.79 -15.11 13.07
C ASP A 8 10.44 -15.62 12.54
N ASP A 9 10.24 -16.93 12.77
CA ASP A 9 9.04 -17.80 12.57
C ASP A 9 7.69 -17.22 13.09
N SER A 10 7.73 -16.02 13.66
CA SER A 10 6.61 -15.20 14.11
C SER A 10 5.48 -15.08 13.09
N TRP A 11 5.82 -14.92 11.81
CA TRP A 11 4.84 -14.81 10.73
C TRP A 11 4.19 -16.13 10.35
N LEU A 12 4.91 -17.25 10.48
CA LEU A 12 4.32 -18.56 10.29
C LEU A 12 3.21 -18.80 11.32
N GLN A 13 3.41 -18.39 12.57
CA GLN A 13 2.37 -18.49 13.60
C GLN A 13 1.11 -17.72 13.22
N VAL A 14 1.25 -16.49 12.72
CA VAL A 14 0.11 -15.67 12.25
C VAL A 14 -0.60 -16.37 11.09
N LEU A 15 0.15 -16.87 10.11
CA LEU A 15 -0.40 -17.58 8.95
C LEU A 15 -1.17 -18.83 9.35
N PHE A 16 -0.65 -19.63 10.30
CA PHE A 16 -1.34 -20.81 10.83
C PHE A 16 -2.64 -20.48 11.58
N ARG A 17 -2.89 -19.21 11.93
CA ARG A 17 -4.17 -18.75 12.49
C ARG A 17 -5.19 -18.32 11.43
N LEU A 18 -4.80 -18.16 10.17
CA LEU A 18 -5.69 -17.67 9.10
C LEU A 18 -6.68 -18.70 8.57
N ALA A 19 -6.39 -19.99 8.74
CA ALA A 19 -7.19 -21.07 8.21
C ALA A 19 -6.97 -22.37 9.00
N PRO A 20 -7.84 -23.39 8.84
CA PRO A 20 -7.64 -24.69 9.48
C PRO A 20 -6.25 -25.28 9.18
N GLN A 21 -5.67 -25.97 10.16
CA GLN A 21 -4.30 -26.52 10.09
C GLN A 21 -4.04 -27.28 8.78
N ARG A 22 -4.98 -28.12 8.35
CA ARG A 22 -4.88 -28.90 7.11
C ARG A 22 -4.74 -28.03 5.85
N GLU A 23 -5.47 -26.91 5.78
CA GLU A 23 -5.38 -25.96 4.67
C GLU A 23 -3.99 -25.29 4.66
N MET A 24 -3.55 -24.81 5.84
CA MET A 24 -2.26 -24.14 5.98
C MET A 24 -1.07 -25.07 5.72
N ASP A 25 -1.17 -26.35 6.09
CA ASP A 25 -0.14 -27.35 5.78
C ASP A 25 -0.01 -27.60 4.27
N MET A 26 -1.13 -27.64 3.55
CA MET A 26 -1.10 -27.75 2.08
C MET A 26 -0.49 -26.51 1.44
N ILE A 27 -0.87 -25.31 1.91
CA ILE A 27 -0.32 -24.03 1.45
C ILE A 27 1.18 -23.97 1.72
N ARG A 28 1.63 -24.35 2.92
CA ARG A 28 3.06 -24.39 3.29
C ARG A 28 3.86 -25.34 2.41
N ARG A 29 3.35 -26.54 2.11
CA ARG A 29 4.02 -27.49 1.20
C ARG A 29 4.20 -26.92 -0.20
N ARG A 30 3.18 -26.25 -0.75
CA ARG A 30 3.27 -25.56 -2.05
C ARG A 30 4.22 -24.37 -2.03
N ALA A 31 4.26 -23.63 -0.93
CA ALA A 31 5.20 -22.53 -0.76
C ALA A 31 6.65 -23.03 -0.72
N ALA A 32 6.91 -24.13 -0.02
CA ALA A 32 8.25 -24.73 0.09
C ALA A 32 8.83 -25.16 -1.27
N THR A 33 7.99 -25.66 -2.18
CA THR A 33 8.43 -26.03 -3.55
C THR A 33 8.74 -24.82 -4.44
N GLN A 34 8.28 -23.63 -4.06
CA GLN A 34 8.47 -22.37 -4.80
C GLN A 34 9.57 -21.48 -4.21
N CYS A 35 10.10 -21.82 -3.03
CA CYS A 35 11.16 -21.04 -2.39
C CYS A 35 12.52 -21.32 -3.04
N GLU A 36 13.29 -20.26 -3.30
CA GLU A 36 14.65 -20.39 -3.81
C GLU A 36 15.64 -20.64 -2.66
N PRO A 37 16.53 -21.64 -2.74
CA PRO A 37 17.45 -21.97 -1.64
C PRO A 37 18.44 -20.85 -1.27
N SER A 38 18.67 -19.90 -2.17
CA SER A 38 19.66 -18.82 -2.05
C SER A 38 19.14 -17.52 -1.42
N LYS A 39 17.85 -17.42 -1.12
CA LYS A 39 17.21 -16.22 -0.52
C LYS A 39 16.69 -16.53 0.89
N ASN A 40 16.35 -15.49 1.65
CA ASN A 40 15.74 -15.63 2.99
C ASN A 40 14.41 -16.42 2.88
N THR A 41 14.53 -17.72 3.08
CA THR A 41 13.50 -18.73 2.81
C THR A 41 12.24 -18.51 3.62
N THR A 42 12.35 -17.97 4.84
CA THR A 42 11.19 -17.75 5.73
C THR A 42 10.30 -16.61 5.24
N ARG A 43 10.89 -15.49 4.80
CA ARG A 43 10.14 -14.36 4.24
C ARG A 43 9.39 -14.76 2.97
N GLN A 44 10.10 -15.40 2.04
CA GLN A 44 9.50 -15.88 0.79
C GLN A 44 8.37 -16.86 1.04
N MET A 45 8.59 -17.80 1.96
CA MET A 45 7.56 -18.77 2.34
C MET A 45 6.34 -18.06 2.92
N CYS A 46 6.50 -17.10 3.83
CA CYS A 46 5.37 -16.36 4.39
C CYS A 46 4.60 -15.57 3.32
N GLU A 47 5.31 -14.94 2.39
CA GLU A 47 4.70 -14.19 1.29
C GLU A 47 3.89 -15.09 0.34
N ILE A 48 4.46 -16.23 -0.07
CA ILE A 48 3.77 -17.18 -0.94
C ILE A 48 2.56 -17.78 -0.22
N MET A 49 2.72 -18.16 1.06
CA MET A 49 1.62 -18.70 1.86
C MET A 49 0.47 -17.70 1.99
N LEU A 50 0.76 -16.42 2.24
CA LEU A 50 -0.25 -15.37 2.33
C LEU A 50 -0.95 -15.16 0.98
N LYS A 51 -0.20 -15.07 -0.12
CA LYS A 51 -0.75 -14.92 -1.48
C LYS A 51 -1.65 -16.10 -1.86
N ASP A 52 -1.23 -17.33 -1.57
CA ASP A 52 -2.01 -18.54 -1.85
C ASP A 52 -3.28 -18.61 -1.01
N TRP A 53 -3.21 -18.26 0.29
CA TRP A 53 -4.39 -18.15 1.14
C TRP A 53 -5.35 -17.08 0.62
N MET A 54 -4.85 -15.89 0.26
CA MET A 54 -5.70 -14.83 -0.30
C MET A 54 -6.39 -15.26 -1.60
N LYS A 55 -5.72 -16.05 -2.44
CA LYS A 55 -6.29 -16.60 -3.69
C LYS A 55 -7.28 -17.74 -3.44
N SER A 56 -7.16 -18.47 -2.32
CA SER A 56 -8.10 -19.55 -1.98
C SER A 56 -9.47 -19.04 -1.53
N LYS A 57 -9.56 -17.77 -1.10
CA LYS A 57 -10.81 -17.15 -0.65
C LYS A 57 -11.56 -16.44 -1.79
N PRO A 58 -12.90 -16.53 -1.85
CA PRO A 58 -13.73 -15.74 -2.75
C PRO A 58 -13.38 -14.25 -2.74
N VAL A 59 -13.57 -13.57 -3.87
CA VAL A 59 -13.25 -12.14 -4.00
C VAL A 59 -14.07 -11.27 -3.03
N LYS A 60 -15.32 -11.65 -2.78
CA LYS A 60 -16.25 -10.94 -1.89
C LYS A 60 -15.99 -11.14 -0.39
N ASP A 61 -15.10 -12.05 -0.02
CA ASP A 61 -14.83 -12.34 1.38
C ASP A 61 -13.97 -11.24 1.99
N ASP A 62 -14.25 -10.91 3.26
CA ASP A 62 -13.39 -10.04 4.05
C ASP A 62 -12.09 -10.76 4.37
N LYS A 63 -11.06 -10.47 3.58
CA LYS A 63 -9.70 -11.01 3.74
C LYS A 63 -8.88 -10.25 4.79
N ILE A 64 -9.33 -9.08 5.21
CA ILE A 64 -8.59 -8.19 6.11
C ILE A 64 -8.83 -8.60 7.56
N ARG A 65 -10.09 -8.78 7.95
CA ARG A 65 -10.46 -9.10 9.34
C ARG A 65 -9.80 -10.37 9.89
N PRO A 66 -9.69 -11.49 9.13
CA PRO A 66 -8.96 -12.67 9.59
C PRO A 66 -7.48 -12.39 9.85
N VAL A 67 -6.84 -11.54 9.03
CA VAL A 67 -5.43 -11.15 9.20
C VAL A 67 -5.25 -10.33 10.48
N LEU A 68 -6.11 -9.32 10.69
CA LEU A 68 -6.05 -8.50 11.90
C LEU A 68 -6.29 -9.33 13.16
N LYS A 69 -7.26 -10.25 13.13
CA LYS A 69 -7.53 -11.18 14.23
C LYS A 69 -6.34 -12.11 14.50
N ALA A 70 -5.73 -12.66 13.46
CA ALA A 70 -4.55 -13.52 13.61
C ALA A 70 -3.36 -12.76 14.23
N LEU A 71 -3.16 -11.49 13.86
CA LEU A 71 -2.15 -10.63 14.49
C LEU A 71 -2.44 -10.38 15.97
N GLU A 72 -3.69 -10.14 16.33
CA GLU A 72 -4.15 -9.97 17.71
C GLU A 72 -3.95 -11.25 18.54
N ASP A 73 -4.40 -12.40 18.04
CA ASP A 73 -4.27 -13.71 18.68
C ASP A 73 -2.79 -14.10 18.90
N CYS A 74 -1.90 -13.66 17.99
CA CYS A 74 -0.46 -13.85 18.10
C CYS A 74 0.26 -12.73 18.89
N LYS A 75 -0.50 -11.81 19.53
CA LYS A 75 0.02 -10.69 20.33
C LYS A 75 0.99 -9.79 19.56
N ARG A 76 0.80 -9.65 18.25
CA ARG A 76 1.61 -8.82 17.35
C ARG A 76 1.05 -7.39 17.30
N TYR A 77 0.91 -6.76 18.47
CA TYR A 77 0.20 -5.48 18.60
C TYR A 77 0.83 -4.34 17.80
N SER A 78 2.16 -4.21 17.77
CA SER A 78 2.83 -3.16 16.99
C SER A 78 2.50 -3.23 15.50
N LEU A 79 2.56 -4.44 14.95
CA LEU A 79 2.23 -4.73 13.56
C LEU A 79 0.73 -4.63 13.27
N LEU A 80 -0.11 -5.06 14.22
CA LEU A 80 -1.57 -4.88 14.13
C LEU A 80 -1.92 -3.39 13.97
N GLU A 81 -1.34 -2.54 14.81
CA GLU A 81 -1.54 -1.09 14.73
C GLU A 81 -0.97 -0.49 13.44
N GLU A 82 0.17 -0.99 12.96
CA GLU A 82 0.72 -0.58 11.67
C GLU A 82 -0.20 -0.96 10.49
N CYS A 83 -0.74 -2.18 10.48
CA CYS A 83 -1.72 -2.62 9.49
C CYS A 83 -3.00 -1.78 9.54
N LYS A 84 -3.51 -1.48 10.74
CA LYS A 84 -4.69 -0.62 10.92
C LYS A 84 -4.44 0.78 10.38
N ARG A 85 -3.29 1.40 10.69
CA ARG A 85 -2.90 2.71 10.16
C ARG A 85 -2.81 2.69 8.64
N PHE A 86 -2.15 1.69 8.06
CA PHE A 86 -2.04 1.58 6.60
C PHE A 86 -3.41 1.38 5.92
N LEU A 87 -4.29 0.57 6.51
CA LEU A 87 -5.67 0.43 6.03
C LEU A 87 -6.44 1.75 6.11
N HIS A 88 -6.26 2.51 7.18
CA HIS A 88 -6.88 3.81 7.32
C HIS A 88 -6.38 4.78 6.25
N ILE A 89 -5.07 4.86 6.01
CA ILE A 89 -4.46 5.62 4.90
C ILE A 89 -5.09 5.22 3.56
N HIS A 90 -5.25 3.91 3.32
CA HIS A 90 -5.83 3.44 2.07
C HIS A 90 -7.31 3.82 1.92
N GLN A 91 -8.07 3.82 3.01
CA GLN A 91 -9.49 4.15 3.03
C GLN A 91 -9.77 5.66 3.02
N THR A 92 -8.83 6.48 3.47
CA THR A 92 -8.96 7.94 3.49
C THR A 92 -8.17 8.58 2.36
N PHE A 93 -6.85 8.65 2.47
CA PHE A 93 -5.95 9.35 1.56
C PHE A 93 -5.87 8.72 0.17
N LEU A 94 -5.84 7.39 0.08
CA LEU A 94 -5.76 6.68 -1.21
C LEU A 94 -7.14 6.27 -1.77
N SER A 95 -8.23 6.75 -1.18
CA SER A 95 -9.59 6.49 -1.66
C SER A 95 -9.85 7.13 -3.03
N ASP A 96 -10.84 6.63 -3.76
CA ASP A 96 -11.26 7.22 -5.04
C ASP A 96 -11.65 8.69 -4.88
N THR A 97 -12.32 9.03 -3.77
CA THR A 97 -12.70 10.40 -3.44
C THR A 97 -11.49 11.30 -3.25
N SER A 98 -10.48 10.83 -2.52
CA SER A 98 -9.23 11.57 -2.32
C SER A 98 -8.45 11.69 -3.61
N VAL A 99 -8.34 10.64 -4.42
CA VAL A 99 -7.69 10.70 -5.74
C VAL A 99 -8.37 11.74 -6.63
N ALA A 100 -9.70 11.74 -6.72
CA ALA A 100 -10.44 12.75 -7.47
C ALA A 100 -10.20 14.17 -6.94
N HIS A 101 -10.06 14.34 -5.63
CA HIS A 101 -9.73 15.64 -5.04
C HIS A 101 -8.29 16.06 -5.37
N MET A 102 -7.32 15.16 -5.24
CA MET A 102 -5.91 15.40 -5.60
C MET A 102 -5.80 15.82 -7.06
N THR A 103 -6.48 15.14 -7.98
CA THR A 103 -6.54 15.51 -9.40
C THR A 103 -6.99 16.96 -9.61
N LYS A 104 -8.01 17.42 -8.86
CA LYS A 104 -8.49 18.81 -8.94
C LYS A 104 -7.46 19.81 -8.42
N LEU A 105 -6.75 19.47 -7.33
CA LEU A 105 -5.70 20.31 -6.76
C LEU A 105 -4.48 20.40 -7.69
N LEU A 106 -4.14 19.30 -8.36
CA LEU A 106 -3.01 19.22 -9.27
C LEU A 106 -3.20 20.05 -10.54
N GLY A 107 -4.42 20.07 -11.10
CA GLY A 107 -4.73 20.86 -12.30
C GLY A 107 -3.72 20.59 -13.42
N ALA A 108 -3.23 21.64 -14.08
CA ALA A 108 -2.24 21.51 -15.16
C ALA A 108 -0.86 20.97 -14.71
N ASN A 109 -0.55 21.00 -13.40
CA ASN A 109 0.75 20.58 -12.87
C ASN A 109 0.86 19.06 -12.64
N TRP A 110 -0.20 18.31 -12.93
CA TRP A 110 -0.26 16.87 -12.63
C TRP A 110 0.89 16.08 -13.26
N LYS A 111 1.35 16.44 -14.47
CA LYS A 111 2.48 15.77 -15.16
C LYS A 111 3.80 15.94 -14.42
N SER A 112 4.07 17.15 -13.94
CA SER A 112 5.28 17.45 -13.18
C SER A 112 5.28 16.71 -11.84
N VAL A 113 4.13 16.71 -11.16
CA VAL A 113 3.97 15.98 -9.88
C VAL A 113 4.06 14.48 -10.08
N ALA A 114 3.46 13.91 -11.13
CA ALA A 114 3.54 12.49 -11.48
C ALA A 114 4.98 11.98 -11.57
N LEU A 115 5.84 12.71 -12.29
CA LEU A 115 7.25 12.36 -12.43
C LEU A 115 7.98 12.40 -11.08
N LYS A 116 7.61 13.32 -10.19
CA LYS A 116 8.17 13.43 -8.84
C LYS A 116 7.71 12.32 -7.91
N LEU A 117 6.49 11.82 -8.11
CA LEU A 117 5.97 10.64 -7.43
C LEU A 117 6.63 9.33 -7.88
N GLY A 118 7.60 9.39 -8.80
CA GLY A 118 8.37 8.23 -9.27
C GLY A 118 7.80 7.57 -10.52
N MET A 119 6.78 8.17 -11.15
CA MET A 119 6.22 7.64 -12.40
C MET A 119 7.12 7.97 -13.58
N SER A 120 7.19 7.05 -14.55
CA SER A 120 8.04 7.23 -15.72
C SER A 120 7.39 8.17 -16.74
N ASN A 121 8.19 8.72 -17.66
CA ASN A 121 7.64 9.43 -18.81
C ASN A 121 6.73 8.52 -19.65
N GLU A 122 7.05 7.23 -19.76
CA GLU A 122 6.21 6.26 -20.47
C GLU A 122 4.82 6.15 -19.83
N ASP A 123 4.74 6.07 -18.50
CA ASP A 123 3.46 6.05 -17.78
C ASP A 123 2.61 7.31 -18.06
N VAL A 124 3.26 8.48 -18.11
CA VAL A 124 2.62 9.77 -18.38
C VAL A 124 2.12 9.85 -19.83
N GLU A 125 2.91 9.38 -20.80
CA GLU A 125 2.52 9.34 -22.21
C GLU A 125 1.42 8.30 -22.47
N ASP A 126 1.43 7.17 -21.77
CA ASP A 126 0.42 6.12 -21.92
C ASP A 126 -0.98 6.56 -21.51
N CYS A 127 -1.06 7.48 -20.55
CA CYS A 127 -2.34 8.07 -20.11
C CYS A 127 -2.92 9.06 -21.14
N LYS A 128 -2.12 9.57 -22.10
CA LYS A 128 -2.58 10.54 -23.12
C LYS A 128 -3.50 9.98 -24.19
N ARG A 129 -3.73 8.66 -24.22
CA ARG A 129 -4.44 8.01 -25.35
C ARG A 129 -5.96 8.16 -25.34
N LYS A 130 -6.55 8.79 -24.31
CA LYS A 130 -8.00 8.94 -24.18
C LYS A 130 -8.35 10.26 -23.49
N ALA A 131 -8.44 11.36 -24.22
CA ALA A 131 -9.46 12.41 -24.05
C ALA A 131 -9.05 13.70 -24.76
N ASP A 132 -10.01 14.27 -25.47
CA ASP A 132 -10.03 15.68 -25.84
C ASP A 132 -10.13 16.57 -24.58
N GLU A 133 -9.36 17.66 -24.59
CA GLU A 133 -9.45 18.92 -23.82
C GLU A 133 -9.48 18.93 -22.27
N ASP A 134 -9.86 17.88 -21.54
CA ASP A 134 -9.94 17.94 -20.07
C ASP A 134 -8.92 16.97 -19.39
N ASN A 135 -7.70 17.48 -19.17
CA ASN A 135 -6.53 16.81 -18.52
C ASN A 135 -6.81 16.12 -17.16
N LYS A 136 -8.04 16.15 -16.64
CA LYS A 136 -8.47 15.56 -15.36
C LYS A 136 -8.54 14.05 -15.43
N GLU A 137 -9.02 13.47 -16.54
CA GLU A 137 -9.13 12.01 -16.67
C GLU A 137 -7.74 11.34 -16.67
N GLU A 138 -6.79 11.93 -17.41
CA GLU A 138 -5.40 11.46 -17.46
C GLU A 138 -4.75 11.49 -16.06
N ALA A 139 -4.91 12.60 -15.34
CA ALA A 139 -4.38 12.77 -13.99
C ALA A 139 -5.03 11.80 -12.98
N PHE A 140 -6.35 11.58 -13.09
CA PHE A 140 -7.05 10.63 -12.23
C PHE A 140 -6.61 9.19 -12.48
N GLU A 141 -6.51 8.78 -13.75
CA GLU A 141 -6.06 7.44 -14.12
C GLU A 141 -4.63 7.20 -13.62
N LEU A 142 -3.75 8.17 -13.83
CA LEU A 142 -2.36 8.05 -13.44
C LEU A 142 -2.18 7.99 -11.91
N LEU A 143 -2.86 8.86 -11.14
CA LEU A 143 -2.85 8.77 -9.68
C LEU A 143 -3.49 7.49 -9.15
N SER A 144 -4.50 6.96 -9.86
CA SER A 144 -5.12 5.68 -9.52
C SER A 144 -4.15 4.51 -9.68
N ARG A 145 -3.26 4.56 -10.68
CA ARG A 145 -2.16 3.60 -10.84
C ARG A 145 -1.10 3.79 -9.75
N TRP A 146 -0.69 5.04 -9.50
CA TRP A 146 0.32 5.37 -8.50
C TRP A 146 -0.01 4.85 -7.10
N ARG A 147 -1.24 5.08 -6.60
CA ARG A 147 -1.64 4.62 -5.26
C ARG A 147 -1.61 3.10 -5.07
N LEU A 148 -1.67 2.33 -6.16
CA LEU A 148 -1.62 0.87 -6.17
C LEU A 148 -0.22 0.34 -6.52
N SER A 149 0.76 1.24 -6.71
CA SER A 149 2.13 0.86 -7.08
C SER A 149 2.87 0.20 -5.92
N ASP A 150 3.83 -0.65 -6.26
CA ASP A 150 4.73 -1.27 -5.28
C ASP A 150 5.48 -0.21 -4.45
N GLN A 151 5.78 0.96 -5.02
CA GLN A 151 6.40 2.07 -4.31
C GLN A 151 5.52 2.53 -3.14
N VAL A 152 4.24 2.87 -3.40
CA VAL A 152 3.31 3.33 -2.36
C VAL A 152 3.07 2.24 -1.31
N ILE A 153 2.90 0.99 -1.75
CA ILE A 153 2.73 -0.14 -0.84
C ILE A 153 3.97 -0.32 0.04
N SER A 154 5.18 -0.14 -0.52
CA SER A 154 6.44 -0.30 0.21
C SER A 154 6.72 0.83 1.20
N SER A 155 6.24 2.04 0.93
CA SER A 155 6.29 3.17 1.88
C SER A 155 5.43 2.91 3.11
N GLY A 156 4.34 2.13 2.99
CA GLY A 156 3.51 1.75 4.13
C GLY A 156 3.00 2.97 4.90
N THR A 157 3.30 3.04 6.20
CA THR A 157 2.89 4.18 7.06
C THR A 157 3.80 5.41 6.95
N ASP A 158 4.96 5.30 6.29
CA ASP A 158 5.87 6.42 6.02
C ASP A 158 5.46 7.22 4.77
N LEU A 159 4.40 6.80 4.06
CA LEU A 159 3.95 7.39 2.80
C LEU A 159 3.88 8.92 2.82
N PHE A 160 3.34 9.52 3.89
CA PHE A 160 3.24 10.98 3.98
C PHE A 160 4.59 11.67 4.08
N ALA A 161 5.55 11.10 4.82
CA ALA A 161 6.89 11.65 4.93
C ALA A 161 7.61 11.56 3.59
N ASP A 162 7.57 10.39 2.95
CA ASP A 162 8.17 10.16 1.63
C ASP A 162 7.59 11.11 0.57
N LEU A 163 6.26 11.29 0.57
CA LEU A 163 5.57 12.20 -0.34
C LEU A 163 5.98 13.65 -0.13
N LEU A 164 5.97 14.11 1.12
CA LEU A 164 6.32 15.49 1.43
C LEU A 164 7.78 15.78 1.07
N GLU A 165 8.71 14.86 1.36
CA GLU A 165 10.11 14.99 0.96
C GLU A 165 10.27 15.10 -0.57
N GLN A 166 9.57 14.27 -1.33
CA GLN A 166 9.60 14.31 -2.80
C GLN A 166 9.05 15.64 -3.36
N LEU A 167 7.97 16.15 -2.77
CA LEU A 167 7.25 17.34 -3.25
C LEU A 167 7.86 18.67 -2.80
N ASP A 168 8.43 18.75 -1.60
CA ASP A 168 9.02 19.97 -1.03
C ASP A 168 10.23 20.47 -1.86
N SER A 169 10.88 19.55 -2.60
CA SER A 169 11.97 19.86 -3.54
C SER A 169 11.57 20.79 -4.70
N THR A 170 10.27 21.10 -4.89
CA THR A 170 9.79 21.79 -6.09
C THR A 170 8.99 23.08 -5.87
N ARG A 171 8.47 23.37 -4.65
CA ARG A 171 7.44 24.41 -4.42
C ARG A 171 6.25 24.37 -5.41
N GLN A 172 6.08 23.26 -6.12
CA GLN A 172 4.99 23.12 -7.08
C GLN A 172 3.80 22.57 -6.32
N ASN A 173 2.79 23.42 -6.16
CA ASN A 173 1.47 23.09 -5.63
C ASN A 173 1.33 23.07 -4.09
N ASP A 174 1.51 24.24 -3.47
CA ASP A 174 1.28 24.47 -2.03
C ASP A 174 -0.09 23.99 -1.53
N ARG A 175 -1.12 24.04 -2.38
CA ARG A 175 -2.46 23.54 -2.05
C ARG A 175 -2.47 22.02 -1.92
N PHE A 176 -1.78 21.31 -2.80
CA PHE A 176 -1.62 19.86 -2.72
C PHE A 176 -0.79 19.46 -1.49
N ILE A 177 0.31 20.16 -1.20
CA ILE A 177 1.12 19.94 0.00
C ILE A 177 0.30 20.18 1.28
N SER A 178 -0.48 21.26 1.32
CA SER A 178 -1.35 21.58 2.47
C SER A 178 -2.42 20.50 2.69
N TYR A 179 -3.00 19.98 1.60
CA TYR A 179 -3.95 18.88 1.66
C TYR A 179 -3.33 17.60 2.25
N ILE A 180 -2.11 17.25 1.82
CA ILE A 180 -1.38 16.09 2.35
C ILE A 180 -1.14 16.25 3.86
N LYS A 181 -0.68 17.43 4.30
CA LYS A 181 -0.42 17.72 5.73
C LYS A 181 -1.70 17.64 6.57
N GLN A 182 -2.80 18.21 6.08
CA GLN A 182 -4.08 18.14 6.78
C GLN A 182 -4.52 16.68 7.01
N ILE A 183 -4.44 15.83 5.99
CA ILE A 183 -4.82 14.42 6.13
C ILE A 183 -3.84 13.67 7.04
N GLN A 184 -2.55 13.99 6.97
CA GLN A 184 -1.56 13.40 7.86
C GLN A 184 -1.87 13.69 9.34
N GLU A 185 -2.29 14.91 9.66
CA GLU A 185 -2.72 15.32 11.01
C GLU A 185 -4.01 14.62 11.45
N GLU A 186 -4.97 14.39 10.53
CA GLU A 186 -6.19 13.64 10.81
C GLU A 186 -5.91 12.14 11.11
N ILE A 187 -4.94 11.55 10.41
CA ILE A 187 -4.59 10.12 10.54
C ILE A 187 -3.64 9.86 11.73
N ASN A 188 -2.71 10.78 11.98
CA ASN A 188 -1.77 10.73 13.08
C ASN A 188 -1.87 12.03 13.88
N PRO A 189 -2.93 12.20 14.71
CA PRO A 189 -3.01 13.36 15.57
C PRO A 189 -1.77 13.38 16.48
N PRO A 190 -1.11 14.54 16.67
CA PRO A 190 -0.01 14.63 17.62
C PRO A 190 -0.52 14.18 18.99
N ASP A 191 0.18 13.23 19.61
CA ASP A 191 -0.17 12.67 20.92
C ASP A 191 -0.50 13.81 21.91
N PHE A 192 -1.72 13.79 22.48
CA PHE A 192 -2.15 14.66 23.58
C PHE A 192 -1.71 14.08 24.93
#